data_AF-A0A7X9C1G7-F1
#
_entry.id   AF-A0A7X9C1G7-F1
#
_cell.length_a   1.000
_cell.length_b   1.000
_cell.length_c   1.000
_cell.angle_alpha   90.00
_cell.angle_beta   90.00
_cell.angle_gamma   90.00
#
_symmetry.space_group_name_H-M   'P 1'
#
loop_
_entity.id
_entity.type
_entity.pdbx_description
1 polymer ?
#
loop_
_entity_poly.entity_id
_entity_poly.type
_entity_poly.pdbx_seq_one_letter_code
_entity_poly.pdbx_strand_id
1 'polypeptide(L)'
;MLSAIKDLGRLVIKEEEKDALDIFVEDPNITGNYTKVITIEIKLALTGCEFSGVSIENYESKKKMKYLYRRGAPSGADFSPMAKISSKPVGTFERKILGWFRVLDNKNISLQESDKRFLEDLQQILTENEDEIKEKILNFRKTIPKKERLLLTLKIGQQGQMKYVGEFPVIVDLFLQLIKEKEQEFTIQQKVCSLCGLKKENILGNINTYAFYTIDKPGFITGNFNESKSWRNFPVCEECKLGLDEGKAYLKKNLTFKFCGIPYNLVPKFIVGYDDISREVVEIFANSSKLVSLREKRIDSITGDEEEILAELAKIDDILTLNFLFIQ
;
A
#
# COMPACT_ATOMS: atom_id res chain seq x y z
N MET A 1 2.13 -6.55 21.65
CA MET A 1 2.92 -6.13 20.48
C MET A 1 2.06 -5.46 19.41
N LEU A 2 1.09 -6.15 18.79
CA LEU A 2 0.24 -5.56 17.75
C LEU A 2 -0.48 -4.27 18.18
N SER A 3 -0.95 -4.18 19.42
CA SER A 3 -1.54 -2.94 19.95
C SER A 3 -0.56 -1.77 19.91
N ALA A 4 0.71 -1.99 20.27
CA ALA A 4 1.75 -0.96 20.26
C ALA A 4 2.07 -0.50 18.83
N ILE A 5 2.10 -1.43 17.87
CA ILE A 5 2.26 -1.13 16.45
C ILE A 5 1.08 -0.29 15.95
N LYS A 6 -0.14 -0.68 16.32
CA LYS A 6 -1.37 0.06 16.00
C LYS A 6 -1.36 1.46 16.61
N ASP A 7 -0.91 1.62 17.86
CA ASP A 7 -0.82 2.93 18.53
C ASP A 7 0.23 3.83 17.85
N LEU A 8 1.39 3.29 17.48
CA LEU A 8 2.38 4.00 16.66
C LEU A 8 1.78 4.48 15.33
N GLY A 9 1.05 3.60 14.62
CA GLY A 9 0.42 3.98 13.36
C GLY A 9 -0.64 5.06 13.53
N ARG A 10 -1.46 5.00 14.59
CA ARG A 10 -2.43 6.06 14.91
C ARG A 10 -1.75 7.41 15.15
N LEU A 11 -0.64 7.40 15.88
CA LEU A 11 0.16 8.59 16.13
C LEU A 11 0.72 9.18 14.82
N VAL A 12 1.23 8.35 13.90
CA VAL A 12 1.71 8.79 12.59
C VAL A 12 0.57 9.33 11.71
N ILE A 13 -0.59 8.66 11.69
CA ILE A 13 -1.77 9.10 10.92
C ILE A 13 -2.21 10.49 11.38
N LYS A 14 -2.26 10.72 12.70
CA LYS A 14 -2.66 12.00 13.29
C LYS A 14 -1.68 13.12 12.94
N GLU A 15 -0.38 12.86 13.08
CA GLU A 15 0.65 13.90 12.94
C GLU A 15 0.98 14.24 11.50
N GLU A 16 0.90 13.27 10.60
CA GLU A 16 1.06 13.50 9.15
C GLU A 16 -0.27 13.82 8.46
N GLU A 17 -1.36 13.98 9.22
CA GLU A 17 -2.74 14.25 8.74
C GLU A 17 -3.17 13.31 7.59
N LYS A 18 -2.79 12.03 7.69
CA LYS A 18 -3.05 11.05 6.63
C LYS A 18 -4.52 10.70 6.51
N ASP A 19 -4.97 10.58 5.28
CA ASP A 19 -6.26 9.99 4.97
C ASP A 19 -6.14 8.49 4.64
N ALA A 20 -7.28 7.86 4.31
CA ALA A 20 -7.30 6.45 3.94
C ALA A 20 -6.52 6.17 2.65
N LEU A 21 -6.50 7.11 1.70
CA LEU A 21 -5.79 6.96 0.43
C LEU A 21 -4.27 6.89 0.68
N ASP A 22 -3.73 7.75 1.55
CA ASP A 22 -2.31 7.76 1.93
C ASP A 22 -1.84 6.40 2.49
N ILE A 23 -2.69 5.78 3.31
CA ILE A 23 -2.46 4.49 3.95
C ILE A 23 -2.57 3.34 2.93
N PHE A 24 -3.55 3.42 2.02
CA PHE A 24 -3.82 2.34 1.08
C PHE A 24 -2.88 2.32 -0.12
N VAL A 25 -2.35 3.45 -0.57
CA VAL A 25 -1.40 3.47 -1.68
C VAL A 25 -0.05 2.92 -1.21
N GLU A 26 0.41 1.86 -1.87
CA GLU A 26 1.69 1.23 -1.64
C GLU A 26 2.78 1.91 -2.48
N ASP A 27 4.01 1.95 -1.96
CA ASP A 27 5.17 2.28 -2.80
C ASP A 27 5.52 1.05 -3.67
N PRO A 28 5.40 1.13 -5.00
CA PRO A 28 5.73 0.00 -5.86
C PRO A 28 7.22 -0.36 -5.80
N ASN A 29 8.09 0.58 -5.43
CA ASN A 29 9.54 0.43 -5.45
C ASN A 29 10.19 0.28 -4.06
N ILE A 30 9.50 -0.31 -3.08
CA ILE A 30 10.06 -0.55 -1.73
C ILE A 30 11.41 -1.30 -1.76
N THR A 31 11.64 -2.18 -2.74
CA THR A 31 12.88 -2.95 -2.86
C THR A 31 13.98 -2.25 -3.68
N GLY A 32 13.74 -1.05 -4.21
CA GLY A 32 14.69 -0.29 -5.03
C GLY A 32 14.92 -0.81 -6.46
N ASN A 33 14.22 -1.87 -6.88
CA ASN A 33 14.45 -2.55 -8.17
C ASN A 33 13.46 -2.14 -9.28
N TYR A 34 12.42 -1.37 -8.97
CA TYR A 34 11.43 -0.85 -9.92
C TYR A 34 11.82 0.56 -10.35
N THR A 35 12.79 0.64 -11.26
CA THR A 35 13.49 1.88 -11.63
C THR A 35 12.81 2.64 -12.77
N LYS A 36 11.94 1.97 -13.54
CA LYS A 36 11.31 2.52 -14.75
C LYS A 36 9.80 2.27 -14.75
N VAL A 37 9.06 3.18 -15.38
CA VAL A 37 7.62 3.09 -15.60
C VAL A 37 7.36 3.10 -17.11
N ILE A 38 6.70 2.05 -17.61
CA ILE A 38 6.13 2.02 -18.94
C ILE A 38 4.73 2.64 -18.85
N THR A 39 4.47 3.63 -19.70
CA THR A 39 3.20 4.36 -19.76
C THR A 39 2.51 4.09 -21.09
N ILE A 40 1.28 3.59 -21.01
CA ILE A 40 0.38 3.50 -22.17
C ILE A 40 -0.32 4.85 -22.28
N GLU A 41 -0.07 5.56 -23.37
CA GLU A 41 -0.50 6.94 -23.55
C GLU A 41 -1.78 7.01 -24.37
N ILE A 42 -2.81 7.61 -23.79
CA ILE A 42 -4.13 7.80 -24.39
C ILE A 42 -4.45 9.29 -24.35
N LYS A 43 -5.06 9.85 -25.40
CA LYS A 43 -5.56 11.22 -25.42
C LYS A 43 -7.08 11.23 -25.42
N LEU A 44 -7.67 12.11 -24.62
CA LEU A 44 -9.10 12.39 -24.69
C LEU A 44 -9.35 13.38 -25.83
N ALA A 45 -10.05 12.91 -26.86
CA ALA A 45 -10.52 13.71 -28.00
C ALA A 45 -11.99 14.10 -27.81
N LEU A 46 -12.50 14.98 -28.67
CA LEU A 46 -13.91 15.43 -28.62
C LEU A 46 -14.92 14.29 -28.84
N THR A 47 -14.50 13.22 -29.52
CA THR A 47 -15.35 12.10 -29.93
C THR A 47 -14.94 10.76 -29.31
N GLY A 48 -14.07 10.75 -28.30
CA GLY A 48 -13.65 9.51 -27.62
C GLY A 48 -12.18 9.53 -27.18
N CYS A 49 -11.58 8.34 -27.12
CA CYS A 49 -10.17 8.15 -26.76
C CYS A 49 -9.31 7.82 -27.98
N GLU A 50 -8.12 8.40 -28.06
CA GLU A 50 -7.12 8.07 -29.08
C GLU A 50 -5.87 7.48 -28.45
N PHE A 51 -5.43 6.33 -28.94
CA PHE A 51 -4.15 5.74 -28.55
C PHE A 51 -3.00 6.56 -29.15
N SER A 52 -2.10 7.05 -28.30
CA SER A 52 -0.93 7.85 -28.71
C SER A 52 0.36 7.06 -28.78
N GLY A 53 0.45 5.95 -28.03
CA GLY A 53 1.63 5.08 -28.03
C GLY A 53 1.95 4.51 -26.66
N VAL A 54 3.15 3.94 -26.56
CA VAL A 54 3.72 3.45 -25.30
C VAL A 54 5.09 4.07 -25.14
N SER A 55 5.33 4.67 -23.98
CA SER A 55 6.58 5.34 -23.63
C SER A 55 7.19 4.75 -22.35
N ILE A 56 8.42 5.14 -22.05
CA ILE A 56 9.12 4.74 -20.84
C ILE A 56 9.79 5.93 -20.17
N GLU A 57 9.68 6.00 -18.86
CA GLU A 57 10.26 7.05 -18.03
C GLU A 57 10.88 6.46 -16.76
N ASN A 58 11.64 7.27 -16.02
CA ASN A 58 12.18 6.89 -14.72
C ASN A 58 11.08 6.88 -13.67
N TYR A 59 11.15 5.92 -12.74
CA TYR A 59 10.32 5.95 -11.53
C TYR A 59 10.71 7.15 -10.66
N GLU A 60 9.71 7.88 -10.18
CA GLU A 60 9.89 8.98 -9.23
C GLU A 60 9.07 8.74 -7.97
N SER A 61 9.72 8.60 -6.82
CA SER A 61 9.03 8.32 -5.53
C SER A 61 7.97 9.37 -5.18
N LYS A 62 8.22 10.65 -5.51
CA LYS A 62 7.25 11.75 -5.32
C LYS A 62 5.96 11.59 -6.13
N LYS A 63 5.93 10.73 -7.15
CA LYS A 63 4.74 10.43 -7.95
C LYS A 63 3.94 9.23 -7.41
N LYS A 64 4.30 8.67 -6.24
CA LYS A 64 3.61 7.53 -5.59
C LYS A 64 2.08 7.65 -5.65
N MET A 65 1.53 8.80 -5.23
CA MET A 65 0.07 9.01 -5.22
C MET A 65 -0.52 9.12 -6.62
N LYS A 66 0.22 9.68 -7.59
CA LYS A 66 -0.20 9.74 -8.99
C LYS A 66 -0.22 8.36 -9.65
N TYR A 67 0.69 7.48 -9.24
CA TYR A 67 0.74 6.10 -9.71
C TYR A 67 -0.40 5.23 -9.15
N LEU A 68 -0.90 5.54 -7.95
CA LEU A 68 -2.04 4.87 -7.31
C LEU A 68 -1.85 3.34 -7.20
N TYR A 69 -0.65 2.88 -6.86
CA TYR A 69 -0.36 1.44 -6.80
C TYR A 69 -0.89 0.80 -5.51
N ARG A 70 -1.58 -0.33 -5.61
CA ARG A 70 -1.76 -1.30 -4.50
C ARG A 70 -1.92 -2.69 -5.06
N ARG A 71 -1.15 -3.65 -4.53
CA ARG A 71 -1.18 -5.02 -5.02
C ARG A 71 -2.54 -5.69 -4.80
N GLY A 72 -3.09 -6.28 -5.86
CA GLY A 72 -4.28 -7.12 -5.80
C GLY A 72 -3.95 -8.61 -5.72
N ALA A 73 -4.91 -9.46 -6.12
CA ALA A 73 -4.69 -10.91 -6.15
C ALA A 73 -3.54 -11.28 -7.12
N PRO A 74 -2.73 -12.32 -6.84
CA PRO A 74 -1.63 -12.73 -7.71
C PRO A 74 -2.06 -13.02 -9.16
N SER A 75 -3.22 -13.64 -9.33
CA SER A 75 -3.82 -14.03 -10.62
C SER A 75 -4.83 -13.02 -11.17
N GLY A 76 -5.16 -11.96 -10.42
CA GLY A 76 -6.13 -10.93 -10.82
C GLY A 76 -5.48 -9.59 -11.13
N ALA A 77 -6.29 -8.56 -11.34
CA ALA A 77 -5.84 -7.17 -11.43
C ALA A 77 -5.29 -6.67 -10.09
N ASP A 78 -4.52 -5.59 -10.14
CA ASP A 78 -4.22 -4.77 -8.96
C ASP A 78 -5.39 -3.79 -8.73
N PHE A 79 -5.39 -2.99 -7.66
CA PHE A 79 -6.56 -2.15 -7.31
C PHE A 79 -6.75 -0.92 -8.22
N SER A 80 -5.78 -0.66 -9.09
CA SER A 80 -5.79 0.37 -10.13
C SER A 80 -5.25 -0.23 -11.43
N PRO A 81 -5.39 0.44 -12.58
CA PRO A 81 -4.77 0.01 -13.83
C PRO A 81 -3.27 0.34 -13.84
N MET A 82 -2.56 -0.24 -12.87
CA MET A 82 -1.12 -0.20 -12.70
C MET A 82 -0.62 -1.59 -12.29
N ALA A 83 0.55 -1.99 -12.79
CA ALA A 83 1.09 -3.32 -12.55
C ALA A 83 2.61 -3.33 -12.35
N LYS A 84 3.08 -4.29 -11.56
CA LYS A 84 4.49 -4.70 -11.54
C LYS A 84 4.76 -5.71 -12.65
N ILE A 85 5.69 -5.39 -13.55
CA ILE A 85 6.16 -6.31 -14.58
C ILE A 85 7.34 -7.12 -14.04
N SER A 86 7.22 -8.44 -14.17
CA SER A 86 8.27 -9.38 -13.79
C SER A 86 9.38 -9.50 -14.87
N SER A 87 10.24 -10.51 -14.78
CA SER A 87 11.19 -10.82 -15.84
C SER A 87 10.52 -11.35 -17.12
N LYS A 88 9.29 -11.87 -17.00
CA LYS A 88 8.43 -12.28 -18.11
C LYS A 88 7.21 -11.35 -18.15
N PRO A 89 7.11 -10.45 -19.14
CA PRO A 89 6.02 -9.47 -19.20
C PRO A 89 4.72 -10.04 -19.79
N VAL A 90 4.79 -11.18 -20.49
CA VAL A 90 3.65 -11.84 -21.16
C VAL A 90 2.47 -12.03 -20.21
N GLY A 91 1.27 -11.65 -20.63
CA GLY A 91 0.04 -11.76 -19.83
C GLY A 91 -0.14 -10.65 -18.79
N THR A 92 0.84 -9.75 -18.59
CA THR A 92 0.73 -8.69 -17.57
C THR A 92 -0.26 -7.63 -18.00
N PHE A 93 -0.24 -7.20 -19.26
CA PHE A 93 -1.16 -6.19 -19.78
C PHE A 93 -2.61 -6.68 -19.67
N GLU A 94 -2.88 -7.88 -20.16
CA GLU A 94 -4.19 -8.51 -20.21
C GLU A 94 -4.76 -8.73 -18.81
N ARG A 95 -3.96 -9.32 -17.92
CA ARG A 95 -4.42 -9.66 -16.56
C ARG A 95 -4.54 -8.46 -15.65
N LYS A 96 -3.59 -7.51 -15.74
CA LYS A 96 -3.46 -6.43 -14.76
C LYS A 96 -4.06 -5.11 -15.23
N ILE A 97 -3.91 -4.76 -16.51
CA ILE A 97 -4.45 -3.50 -17.06
C ILE A 97 -5.85 -3.73 -17.60
N LEU A 98 -6.03 -4.59 -18.61
CA LEU A 98 -7.36 -4.90 -19.16
C LEU A 98 -8.25 -5.57 -18.10
N GLY A 99 -7.69 -6.51 -17.33
CA GLY A 99 -8.40 -7.21 -16.27
C GLY A 99 -8.92 -6.30 -15.15
N TRP A 100 -8.38 -5.09 -14.97
CA TRP A 100 -8.89 -4.11 -14.01
C TRP A 100 -10.29 -3.59 -14.41
N PHE A 101 -10.56 -3.45 -15.72
CA PHE A 101 -11.84 -2.98 -16.22
C PHE A 101 -13.03 -3.92 -15.97
N ARG A 102 -12.80 -5.14 -15.44
CA ARG A 102 -13.86 -5.99 -14.86
C ARG A 102 -14.63 -5.30 -13.73
N VAL A 103 -14.08 -4.21 -13.18
CA VAL A 103 -14.77 -3.28 -12.28
C VAL A 103 -16.10 -2.78 -12.87
N LEU A 104 -16.22 -2.65 -14.19
CA LEU A 104 -17.44 -2.21 -14.89
C LEU A 104 -18.59 -3.23 -14.80
N ASP A 105 -18.26 -4.51 -14.61
CA ASP A 105 -19.23 -5.60 -14.43
C ASP A 105 -19.61 -5.82 -12.96
N ASN A 106 -18.96 -5.11 -12.02
CA ASN A 106 -19.13 -5.34 -10.60
C ASN A 106 -20.38 -4.64 -10.06
N LYS A 107 -21.37 -5.44 -9.63
CA LYS A 107 -22.65 -4.96 -9.11
C LYS A 107 -22.57 -4.26 -7.75
N ASN A 108 -21.48 -4.45 -7.01
CA ASN A 108 -21.27 -3.81 -5.71
C ASN A 108 -20.66 -2.42 -5.82
N ILE A 109 -20.33 -1.99 -7.04
CA ILE A 109 -19.68 -0.70 -7.31
C ILE A 109 -20.70 0.25 -7.92
N SER A 110 -20.67 1.49 -7.46
CA SER A 110 -21.50 2.57 -7.99
C SER A 110 -20.65 3.51 -8.83
N LEU A 111 -21.07 3.71 -10.07
CA LEU A 111 -20.45 4.63 -11.04
C LEU A 111 -21.50 5.55 -11.62
N GLN A 112 -21.14 6.82 -11.81
CA GLN A 112 -21.93 7.74 -12.61
C GLN A 112 -21.90 7.30 -14.07
N GLU A 113 -22.98 7.56 -14.82
CA GLU A 113 -23.08 7.17 -16.23
C GLU A 113 -21.94 7.74 -17.09
N SER A 114 -21.55 9.00 -16.85
CA SER A 114 -20.41 9.64 -17.54
C SER A 114 -19.07 9.00 -17.20
N ASP A 115 -18.89 8.58 -15.95
CA ASP A 115 -17.67 7.92 -15.49
C ASP A 115 -17.56 6.51 -16.08
N LYS A 116 -18.70 5.81 -16.14
CA LYS A 116 -18.80 4.50 -16.76
C LYS A 116 -18.42 4.55 -18.23
N ARG A 117 -18.97 5.50 -19.00
CA ARG A 117 -18.63 5.69 -20.42
C ARG A 117 -17.15 6.02 -20.62
N PHE A 118 -16.61 6.91 -19.79
CA PHE A 118 -15.18 7.23 -19.82
C PHE A 118 -14.30 5.98 -19.67
N LEU A 119 -14.64 5.10 -18.73
CA LEU A 119 -13.91 3.86 -18.51
C LEU A 119 -14.15 2.82 -19.62
N GLU A 120 -15.35 2.75 -20.19
CA GLU A 120 -15.66 1.90 -21.35
C GLU A 120 -14.85 2.33 -22.58
N ASP A 121 -14.76 3.64 -22.86
CA ASP A 121 -13.94 4.19 -23.95
C ASP A 121 -12.46 3.85 -23.76
N LEU A 122 -11.95 3.94 -22.53
CA LEU A 122 -10.58 3.53 -22.18
C LEU A 122 -10.38 2.02 -22.39
N GLN A 123 -11.33 1.19 -21.98
CA GLN A 123 -11.25 -0.25 -22.17
C GLN A 123 -11.24 -0.61 -23.66
N GLN A 124 -12.10 0.04 -24.44
CA GLN A 124 -12.21 -0.16 -25.89
C GLN A 124 -10.90 0.18 -26.58
N ILE A 125 -10.36 1.39 -26.38
CA ILE A 125 -9.13 1.81 -27.07
C ILE A 125 -7.93 0.92 -26.70
N LEU A 126 -7.86 0.44 -25.45
CA LEU A 126 -6.84 -0.49 -25.00
C LEU A 126 -6.96 -1.88 -25.64
N THR A 127 -8.19 -2.33 -25.90
CA THR A 127 -8.47 -3.62 -26.53
C THR A 127 -8.17 -3.57 -28.03
N GLU A 128 -8.56 -2.48 -28.71
CA GLU A 128 -8.30 -2.29 -30.15
C GLU A 128 -6.80 -2.22 -30.47
N ASN A 129 -5.98 -1.71 -29.54
CA ASN A 129 -4.53 -1.53 -29.70
C ASN A 129 -3.72 -2.59 -28.93
N GLU A 130 -4.35 -3.70 -28.53
CA GLU A 130 -3.76 -4.70 -27.63
C GLU A 130 -2.44 -5.28 -28.14
N ASP A 131 -2.37 -5.65 -29.43
CA ASP A 131 -1.18 -6.25 -30.02
C ASP A 131 0.00 -5.28 -30.08
N GLU A 132 -0.25 -4.03 -30.50
CA GLU A 132 0.79 -2.99 -30.56
C GLU A 132 1.34 -2.67 -29.17
N ILE A 133 0.45 -2.55 -28.17
CA ILE A 133 0.83 -2.29 -26.78
C ILE A 133 1.73 -3.42 -26.26
N LYS A 134 1.34 -4.68 -26.48
CA LYS A 134 2.13 -5.85 -26.06
C LYS A 134 3.50 -5.88 -26.72
N GLU A 135 3.56 -5.62 -28.02
CA GLU A 135 4.82 -5.60 -28.75
C GLU A 135 5.78 -4.54 -28.19
N LYS A 136 5.29 -3.32 -27.98
CA LYS A 136 6.09 -2.23 -27.39
C LYS A 136 6.56 -2.56 -25.97
N ILE A 137 5.70 -3.10 -25.12
CA ILE A 137 6.08 -3.54 -23.76
C ILE A 137 7.19 -4.61 -23.81
N LEU A 138 7.06 -5.58 -24.71
CA LEU A 138 8.07 -6.63 -24.91
C LEU A 138 9.40 -6.04 -25.37
N ASN A 139 9.37 -5.09 -26.30
CA ASN A 139 10.57 -4.43 -26.81
C ASN A 139 11.27 -3.61 -25.72
N PHE A 140 10.54 -2.82 -24.93
CA PHE A 140 11.13 -2.15 -23.77
C PHE A 140 11.74 -3.13 -22.78
N ARG A 141 11.05 -4.23 -22.47
CA ARG A 141 11.58 -5.24 -21.55
C ARG A 141 12.90 -5.86 -22.04
N LYS A 142 13.07 -6.08 -23.35
CA LYS A 142 14.31 -6.62 -23.93
C LYS A 142 15.50 -5.68 -23.75
N THR A 143 15.27 -4.36 -23.78
CA THR A 143 16.33 -3.34 -23.64
C THR A 143 16.81 -3.14 -22.21
N ILE A 144 16.06 -3.62 -21.21
CA ILE A 144 16.32 -3.34 -19.80
C ILE A 144 16.92 -4.56 -19.10
N PRO A 145 17.96 -4.42 -18.26
CA PRO A 145 18.56 -5.54 -17.54
C PRO A 145 17.53 -6.42 -16.81
N LYS A 146 17.76 -7.74 -16.77
CA LYS A 146 16.84 -8.69 -16.11
C LYS A 146 16.66 -8.42 -14.60
N LYS A 147 17.69 -7.84 -13.97
CA LYS A 147 17.69 -7.44 -12.57
C LYS A 147 16.77 -6.26 -12.28
N GLU A 148 16.57 -5.37 -13.26
CA GLU A 148 15.64 -4.25 -13.16
C GLU A 148 14.22 -4.73 -13.44
N ARG A 149 13.30 -4.30 -12.58
CA ARG A 149 11.87 -4.53 -12.67
C ARG A 149 11.20 -3.27 -13.23
N LEU A 150 10.05 -3.46 -13.86
CA LEU A 150 9.34 -2.38 -14.53
C LEU A 150 7.95 -2.22 -13.92
N LEU A 151 7.43 -1.02 -14.03
CA LEU A 151 6.03 -0.72 -13.74
C LEU A 151 5.31 -0.50 -15.08
N LEU A 152 4.01 -0.78 -15.10
CA LEU A 152 3.11 -0.52 -16.23
C LEU A 152 1.94 0.29 -15.71
N THR A 153 1.56 1.37 -16.39
CA THR A 153 0.39 2.17 -16.02
C THR A 153 -0.19 2.89 -17.23
N LEU A 154 -1.33 3.55 -17.05
CA LEU A 154 -1.94 4.44 -18.05
C LEU A 154 -1.52 5.90 -17.78
N LYS A 155 -1.35 6.65 -18.86
CA LYS A 155 -1.16 8.10 -18.82
C LYS A 155 -2.13 8.72 -19.82
N ILE A 156 -3.08 9.50 -19.32
CA ILE A 156 -4.24 9.97 -20.07
C ILE A 156 -4.13 11.48 -20.24
N GLY A 157 -4.15 11.94 -21.49
CA GLY A 157 -4.09 13.33 -21.89
C GLY A 157 -5.45 14.00 -21.73
N GLN A 158 -5.53 15.01 -20.88
CA GLN A 158 -6.72 15.84 -20.66
C GLN A 158 -6.31 17.32 -20.72
N GLN A 159 -7.00 18.12 -21.55
CA GLN A 159 -6.74 19.57 -21.69
C GLN A 159 -5.26 19.90 -21.98
N GLY A 160 -4.60 19.09 -22.82
CA GLY A 160 -3.19 19.27 -23.19
C GLY A 160 -2.16 18.82 -22.14
N GLN A 161 -2.60 18.23 -21.02
CA GLN A 161 -1.71 17.70 -19.98
C GLN A 161 -1.87 16.18 -19.85
N MET A 162 -0.74 15.47 -19.80
CA MET A 162 -0.71 14.03 -19.53
C MET A 162 -0.78 13.77 -18.03
N LYS A 163 -1.85 13.12 -17.58
CA LYS A 163 -2.12 12.79 -16.18
C LYS A 163 -2.01 11.28 -15.94
N TYR A 164 -1.56 10.86 -14.77
CA TYR A 164 -1.58 9.45 -14.37
C TYR A 164 -2.93 9.07 -13.77
N VAL A 165 -3.14 7.76 -13.61
CA VAL A 165 -4.38 7.17 -13.08
C VAL A 165 -4.82 7.73 -11.73
N GLY A 166 -3.89 8.05 -10.82
CA GLY A 166 -4.18 8.66 -9.51
C GLY A 166 -4.59 10.12 -9.55
N GLU A 167 -4.58 10.75 -10.73
CA GLU A 167 -5.03 12.13 -10.92
C GLU A 167 -6.46 12.19 -11.51
N PHE A 168 -7.13 11.03 -11.67
CA PHE A 168 -8.52 10.92 -12.10
C PHE A 168 -9.42 10.54 -10.91
N PRO A 169 -10.34 11.43 -10.47
CA PRO A 169 -11.20 11.17 -9.30
C PRO A 169 -11.95 9.84 -9.38
N VAL A 170 -12.56 9.53 -10.52
CA VAL A 170 -13.26 8.25 -10.74
C VAL A 170 -12.37 7.02 -10.47
N ILE A 171 -11.09 7.05 -10.86
CA ILE A 171 -10.18 5.92 -10.64
C ILE A 171 -9.76 5.83 -9.16
N VAL A 172 -9.58 6.98 -8.49
CA VAL A 172 -9.30 7.04 -7.06
C VAL A 172 -10.48 6.52 -6.24
N ASP A 173 -11.71 6.91 -6.60
CA ASP A 173 -12.93 6.45 -5.94
C ASP A 173 -13.14 4.95 -6.13
N LEU A 174 -12.94 4.44 -7.35
CA LEU A 174 -12.98 3.00 -7.63
C LEU A 174 -11.93 2.22 -6.86
N PHE A 175 -10.71 2.76 -6.74
CA PHE A 175 -9.64 2.15 -5.97
C PHE A 175 -10.05 1.97 -4.50
N LEU A 176 -10.65 2.99 -3.87
CA LEU A 176 -11.13 2.91 -2.50
C LEU A 176 -12.34 1.96 -2.35
N GLN A 177 -13.29 1.99 -3.29
CA GLN A 177 -14.45 1.09 -3.29
C GLN A 177 -14.02 -0.39 -3.37
N LEU A 178 -13.09 -0.72 -4.27
CA LEU A 178 -12.57 -2.08 -4.45
C LEU A 178 -11.87 -2.60 -3.18
N ILE A 179 -11.12 -1.75 -2.47
CA ILE A 179 -10.48 -2.12 -1.20
C ILE A 179 -11.55 -2.42 -0.15
N LYS A 180 -12.52 -1.52 -0.01
CA LYS A 180 -13.60 -1.66 0.97
C LYS A 180 -14.45 -2.90 0.73
N GLU A 181 -14.81 -3.19 -0.53
CA GLU A 181 -15.56 -4.39 -0.90
C GLU A 181 -14.81 -5.67 -0.48
N LYS A 182 -13.51 -5.74 -0.75
CA LYS A 182 -12.69 -6.88 -0.35
C LYS A 182 -12.63 -7.07 1.17
N GLU A 183 -12.67 -5.98 1.92
CA GLU A 183 -12.68 -6.03 3.39
C GLU A 183 -14.06 -6.42 3.94
N GLN A 184 -15.13 -6.03 3.25
CA GLN A 184 -16.51 -6.36 3.61
C GLN A 184 -16.83 -7.87 3.55
N GLU A 185 -16.17 -8.63 2.67
CA GLU A 185 -16.36 -10.07 2.52
C GLU A 185 -16.25 -10.85 3.84
N PHE A 186 -15.41 -10.37 4.77
CA PHE A 186 -15.19 -11.00 6.08
C PHE A 186 -15.65 -10.11 7.24
N THR A 187 -16.54 -9.16 6.99
CA THR A 187 -17.01 -8.22 8.02
C THR A 187 -18.21 -8.78 8.78
N ILE A 188 -18.16 -8.69 10.10
CA ILE A 188 -19.26 -9.02 11.00
C ILE A 188 -19.67 -7.80 11.81
N GLN A 189 -20.97 -7.69 12.09
CA GLN A 189 -21.50 -6.55 12.81
C GLN A 189 -21.55 -6.74 14.32
N GLN A 190 -21.45 -5.62 15.05
CA GLN A 190 -21.74 -5.52 16.49
C GLN A 190 -20.89 -6.46 17.38
N LYS A 191 -19.59 -6.56 17.07
CA LYS A 191 -18.61 -7.36 17.81
C LYS A 191 -17.53 -6.50 18.46
N VAL A 192 -16.75 -7.13 19.34
CA VAL A 192 -15.66 -6.48 20.08
C VAL A 192 -14.36 -6.62 19.31
N CYS A 193 -13.64 -5.52 19.14
CA CYS A 193 -12.31 -5.53 18.56
C CYS A 193 -11.27 -6.04 19.56
N SER A 194 -10.44 -6.99 19.16
CA SER A 194 -9.36 -7.56 19.97
C SER A 194 -8.20 -6.58 20.25
N LEU A 195 -8.05 -5.50 19.47
CA LEU A 195 -6.95 -4.54 19.61
C LEU A 195 -7.30 -3.33 20.49
N CYS A 196 -8.53 -2.80 20.41
CA CYS A 196 -8.97 -1.68 21.24
C CYS A 196 -9.94 -2.08 22.37
N GLY A 197 -10.46 -3.30 22.36
CA GLY A 197 -11.42 -3.78 23.36
C GLY A 197 -12.82 -3.18 23.24
N LEU A 198 -13.06 -2.29 22.27
CA LEU A 198 -14.35 -1.63 22.09
C LEU A 198 -15.28 -2.45 21.20
N LYS A 199 -16.58 -2.41 21.51
CA LYS A 199 -17.63 -2.89 20.61
C LYS A 199 -17.77 -1.90 19.45
N LYS A 200 -17.71 -2.40 18.22
CA LYS A 200 -17.79 -1.59 17.00
C LYS A 200 -18.86 -2.15 16.08
N GLU A 201 -19.40 -1.26 15.24
CA GLU A 201 -20.43 -1.63 14.28
C GLU A 201 -19.89 -2.64 13.27
N ASN A 202 -18.70 -2.40 12.73
CA ASN A 202 -18.05 -3.29 11.75
C ASN A 202 -16.73 -3.85 12.32
N ILE A 203 -16.61 -5.18 12.26
CA ILE A 203 -15.40 -5.92 12.65
C ILE A 203 -14.95 -6.77 11.47
N LEU A 204 -13.72 -6.55 11.06
CA LEU A 204 -13.05 -7.27 9.99
C LEU A 204 -12.53 -8.61 10.51
N GLY A 205 -12.78 -9.67 9.75
CA GLY A 205 -12.31 -11.02 10.02
C GLY A 205 -11.13 -11.48 9.17
N ASN A 206 -10.63 -10.65 8.26
CA ASN A 206 -9.45 -10.96 7.45
C ASN A 206 -8.40 -9.85 7.58
N ILE A 207 -7.49 -10.00 8.54
CA ILE A 207 -6.42 -9.03 8.82
C ILE A 207 -5.10 -9.53 8.26
N ASN A 208 -4.86 -9.22 6.99
CA ASN A 208 -3.66 -9.62 6.26
C ASN A 208 -2.45 -8.68 6.47
N THR A 209 -2.48 -7.83 7.51
CA THR A 209 -1.36 -6.93 7.84
C THR A 209 -0.08 -7.72 8.10
N TYR A 210 -0.14 -8.86 8.78
CA TYR A 210 1.01 -9.75 8.99
C TYR A 210 0.71 -11.17 8.52
N ALA A 211 1.69 -11.79 7.86
CA ALA A 211 1.52 -13.10 7.21
C ALA A 211 1.33 -14.28 8.19
N PHE A 212 1.62 -14.10 9.48
CA PHE A 212 1.35 -15.14 10.50
C PHE A 212 -0.16 -15.35 10.69
N TYR A 213 -0.99 -14.38 10.31
CA TYR A 213 -2.43 -14.52 10.24
C TYR A 213 -2.83 -14.76 8.78
N THR A 214 -3.47 -15.88 8.51
CA THR A 214 -3.99 -16.21 7.18
C THR A 214 -5.27 -17.03 7.30
N ILE A 215 -6.20 -16.79 6.39
CA ILE A 215 -7.43 -17.57 6.22
C ILE A 215 -7.37 -18.50 4.99
N ASP A 216 -6.29 -18.45 4.21
CA ASP A 216 -6.09 -19.28 3.00
C ASP A 216 -5.99 -20.78 3.31
N LYS A 217 -5.60 -21.12 4.53
CA LYS A 217 -5.43 -22.51 4.98
C LYS A 217 -6.48 -22.81 6.04
N PRO A 218 -7.36 -23.82 5.83
CA PRO A 218 -8.49 -24.09 6.72
C PRO A 218 -8.04 -24.34 8.16
N GLY A 219 -6.89 -25.00 8.36
CA GLY A 219 -6.34 -25.29 9.70
C GLY A 219 -6.01 -24.04 10.55
N PHE A 220 -5.92 -22.85 9.96
CA PHE A 220 -5.72 -21.60 10.69
C PHE A 220 -7.03 -20.95 11.12
N ILE A 221 -8.20 -21.46 10.72
CA ILE A 221 -9.52 -20.85 10.96
C ILE A 221 -10.22 -21.51 12.16
N THR A 222 -10.42 -20.74 13.23
CA THR A 222 -11.30 -21.17 14.34
C THR A 222 -12.75 -21.12 13.90
N GLY A 223 -13.57 -22.02 14.47
CA GLY A 223 -14.98 -22.16 14.05
C GLY A 223 -15.21 -23.26 13.02
N ASN A 224 -14.46 -24.36 13.13
CA ASN A 224 -14.59 -25.56 12.30
C ASN A 224 -14.26 -25.32 10.82
N PHE A 225 -13.12 -24.66 10.57
CA PHE A 225 -12.58 -24.42 9.22
C PHE A 225 -13.49 -23.59 8.30
N ASN A 226 -14.40 -22.80 8.89
CA ASN A 226 -15.35 -21.99 8.14
C ASN A 226 -14.87 -20.54 8.04
N GLU A 227 -14.50 -20.11 6.83
CA GLU A 227 -14.00 -18.77 6.53
C GLU A 227 -14.95 -17.63 6.97
N SER A 228 -16.27 -17.82 6.88
CA SER A 228 -17.24 -16.83 7.37
C SER A 228 -17.17 -16.58 8.89
N LYS A 229 -16.48 -17.46 9.63
CA LYS A 229 -16.23 -17.35 11.07
C LYS A 229 -14.80 -16.93 11.42
N SER A 230 -13.97 -16.61 10.42
CA SER A 230 -12.57 -16.16 10.58
C SER A 230 -12.40 -14.98 11.54
N TRP A 231 -13.41 -14.11 11.65
CA TRP A 231 -13.45 -13.02 12.61
C TRP A 231 -13.28 -13.45 14.07
N ARG A 232 -13.52 -14.72 14.41
CA ARG A 232 -13.30 -15.25 15.77
C ARG A 232 -11.82 -15.37 16.13
N ASN A 233 -10.94 -15.50 15.15
CA ASN A 233 -9.51 -15.62 15.38
C ASN A 233 -8.89 -14.30 15.83
N PHE A 234 -9.16 -13.25 15.04
CA PHE A 234 -8.53 -11.95 15.18
C PHE A 234 -9.50 -10.84 14.75
N PRO A 235 -10.55 -10.57 15.56
CA PRO A 235 -11.54 -9.55 15.24
C PRO A 235 -10.93 -8.17 15.39
N VAL A 236 -10.90 -7.37 14.32
CA VAL A 236 -10.32 -6.02 14.35
C VAL A 236 -11.25 -5.01 13.68
N CYS A 237 -11.47 -3.84 14.29
CA CYS A 237 -12.25 -2.78 13.64
C CYS A 237 -11.40 -2.01 12.61
N GLU A 238 -12.06 -1.34 11.67
CA GLU A 238 -11.42 -0.59 10.57
C GLU A 238 -10.34 0.38 11.06
N GLU A 239 -10.65 1.24 12.05
CA GLU A 239 -9.69 2.17 12.67
C GLU A 239 -8.41 1.47 13.21
N CYS A 240 -8.56 0.29 13.80
CA CYS A 240 -7.44 -0.48 14.34
C CYS A 240 -6.66 -1.16 13.22
N LYS A 241 -7.31 -1.56 12.13
CA LYS A 241 -6.63 -2.10 10.94
C LYS A 241 -5.78 -1.02 10.28
N LEU A 242 -6.34 0.17 10.04
CA LEU A 242 -5.61 1.30 9.47
C LEU A 242 -4.39 1.67 10.31
N GLY A 243 -4.56 1.78 11.63
CA GLY A 243 -3.44 2.02 12.54
C GLY A 243 -2.40 0.89 12.51
N LEU A 244 -2.81 -0.37 12.39
CA LEU A 244 -1.88 -1.49 12.31
C LEU A 244 -1.09 -1.52 10.99
N ASP A 245 -1.76 -1.25 9.86
CA ASP A 245 -1.16 -1.19 8.52
C ASP A 245 -0.14 -0.05 8.44
N GLU A 246 -0.52 1.16 8.86
CA GLU A 246 0.39 2.32 8.88
C GLU A 246 1.55 2.09 9.86
N GLY A 247 1.27 1.58 11.06
CA GLY A 247 2.30 1.30 12.05
C GLY A 247 3.34 0.29 11.53
N LYS A 248 2.90 -0.76 10.84
CA LYS A 248 3.81 -1.73 10.21
C LYS A 248 4.65 -1.08 9.11
N ALA A 249 4.03 -0.26 8.25
CA ALA A 249 4.73 0.43 7.17
C ALA A 249 5.79 1.39 7.72
N TYR A 250 5.42 2.17 8.74
CA TYR A 250 6.29 3.12 9.42
C TYR A 250 7.47 2.43 10.10
N LEU A 251 7.23 1.33 10.85
CA LEU A 251 8.29 0.54 11.48
C LEU A 251 9.34 0.09 10.45
N LYS A 252 8.89 -0.50 9.35
CA LYS A 252 9.79 -1.02 8.31
C LYS A 252 10.64 0.07 7.65
N LYS A 253 10.09 1.28 7.52
CA LYS A 253 10.77 2.41 6.87
C LYS A 253 11.72 3.13 7.83
N ASN A 254 11.27 3.39 9.06
CA ASN A 254 11.88 4.35 9.95
C ASN A 254 12.50 3.73 11.21
N LEU A 255 12.04 2.56 11.64
CA LEU A 255 12.42 1.94 12.92
C LEU A 255 12.98 0.51 12.78
N THR A 256 13.56 0.19 11.61
CA THR A 256 14.37 -1.02 11.42
C THR A 256 15.84 -0.70 11.68
N PHE A 257 16.47 -1.49 12.55
CA PHE A 257 17.87 -1.38 12.98
C PHE A 257 18.55 -2.75 12.89
N LYS A 258 19.85 -2.81 13.22
CA LYS A 258 20.60 -4.06 13.31
C LYS A 258 21.24 -4.19 14.69
N PHE A 259 21.15 -5.39 15.24
CA PHE A 259 21.83 -5.79 16.47
C PHE A 259 22.80 -6.91 16.12
N CYS A 260 24.11 -6.65 16.16
CA CYS A 260 25.13 -7.63 15.76
C CYS A 260 24.87 -8.25 14.37
N GLY A 261 24.42 -7.44 13.40
CA GLY A 261 24.06 -7.89 12.06
C GLY A 261 22.65 -8.50 11.92
N ILE A 262 21.94 -8.75 13.01
CA ILE A 262 20.57 -9.28 13.01
C ILE A 262 19.59 -8.10 12.91
N PRO A 263 18.75 -8.02 11.86
CA PRO A 263 17.81 -6.93 11.75
C PRO A 263 16.67 -7.06 12.77
N TYR A 264 16.23 -5.93 13.32
CA TYR A 264 15.08 -5.87 14.23
C TYR A 264 14.26 -4.59 14.00
N ASN A 265 12.97 -4.63 14.34
CA ASN A 265 12.12 -3.46 14.44
C ASN A 265 12.05 -3.00 15.90
N LEU A 266 12.32 -1.72 16.14
CA LEU A 266 12.14 -1.10 17.45
C LEU A 266 10.70 -0.60 17.58
N VAL A 267 9.90 -1.27 18.42
CA VAL A 267 8.47 -0.99 18.57
C VAL A 267 8.20 -0.25 19.88
N PRO A 268 7.89 1.06 19.83
CA PRO A 268 7.51 1.82 21.02
C PRO A 268 6.14 1.37 21.53
N LYS A 269 6.02 1.19 22.84
CA LYS A 269 4.77 0.95 23.55
C LYS A 269 4.61 2.03 24.62
N PHE A 270 3.62 2.88 24.43
CA PHE A 270 3.33 4.00 25.33
C PHE A 270 2.50 3.51 26.52
N ILE A 271 2.97 3.82 27.74
CA ILE A 271 2.34 3.34 28.99
C ILE A 271 1.05 4.11 29.28
N VAL A 272 1.07 5.41 29.03
CA VAL A 272 -0.05 6.33 29.29
C VAL A 272 -1.09 6.38 28.15
N GLY A 273 -0.94 5.54 27.12
CA GLY A 273 -1.72 5.65 25.88
C GLY A 273 -1.11 6.64 24.90
N TYR A 274 -1.66 6.73 23.68
CA TYR A 274 -1.07 7.57 22.63
C TYR A 274 -1.53 9.04 22.64
N ASP A 275 -2.69 9.31 23.24
CA ASP A 275 -3.25 10.67 23.30
C ASP A 275 -2.54 11.56 24.33
N ASP A 276 -1.93 10.96 25.35
CA ASP A 276 -1.27 11.64 26.46
C ASP A 276 0.27 11.65 26.35
N ILE A 277 0.81 11.33 25.17
CA ILE A 277 2.26 11.35 24.92
C ILE A 277 2.72 12.80 24.75
N SER A 278 3.88 13.15 25.34
CA SER A 278 4.49 14.45 25.14
C SER A 278 4.88 14.68 23.67
N ARG A 279 4.76 15.93 23.21
CA ARG A 279 5.12 16.32 21.84
C ARG A 279 6.55 15.91 21.45
N GLU A 280 7.47 15.91 22.39
CA GLU A 280 8.87 15.50 22.15
C GLU A 280 8.98 14.03 21.73
N VAL A 281 8.25 13.13 22.40
CA VAL A 281 8.24 11.70 22.07
C VAL A 281 7.51 11.45 20.76
N VAL A 282 6.42 12.19 20.52
CA VAL A 282 5.73 12.19 19.23
C VAL A 282 6.70 12.60 18.13
N GLU A 283 7.49 13.65 18.31
CA GLU A 283 8.48 14.09 17.31
C GLU A 283 9.58 13.05 17.06
N ILE A 284 10.02 12.31 18.07
CA ILE A 284 11.02 11.24 17.89
C ILE A 284 10.46 10.11 17.03
N PHE A 285 9.20 9.71 17.26
CA PHE A 285 8.62 8.54 16.60
C PHE A 285 7.77 8.84 15.38
N ALA A 286 7.21 10.03 15.20
CA ALA A 286 6.45 10.44 14.01
C ALA A 286 7.31 11.18 12.98
N ASN A 287 8.35 11.91 13.42
CA ASN A 287 9.10 12.75 12.49
C ASN A 287 10.30 12.01 11.90
N SER A 288 10.12 11.53 10.66
CA SER A 288 11.17 10.84 9.92
C SER A 288 12.45 11.68 9.75
N SER A 289 12.39 13.02 9.75
CA SER A 289 13.58 13.88 9.60
C SER A 289 14.53 13.82 10.80
N LYS A 290 13.99 13.77 12.04
CA LYS A 290 14.81 13.62 13.26
C LYS A 290 15.47 12.24 13.28
N LEU A 291 14.72 11.20 12.90
CA LEU A 291 15.26 9.84 12.73
C LEU A 291 16.29 9.74 11.60
N VAL A 292 16.11 10.48 10.50
CA VAL A 292 17.06 10.55 9.37
C VAL A 292 18.33 11.30 9.77
N SER A 293 18.23 12.42 10.51
CA SER A 293 19.41 13.12 11.03
C SER A 293 20.20 12.27 12.01
N LEU A 294 19.50 11.49 12.84
CA LEU A 294 20.10 10.46 13.66
C LEU A 294 20.74 9.39 12.77
N ARG A 295 20.17 9.02 11.60
CA ARG A 295 20.75 8.06 10.61
C ARG A 295 21.97 8.61 9.89
N GLU A 296 22.01 9.89 9.57
CA GLU A 296 23.12 10.49 8.84
C GLU A 296 24.36 10.66 9.73
N LYS A 297 24.18 10.89 11.04
CA LYS A 297 25.27 10.78 12.03
C LYS A 297 25.87 9.36 12.15
N ARG A 298 25.18 8.31 11.66
CA ARG A 298 25.54 6.87 11.80
C ARG A 298 26.56 6.33 10.78
N ILE A 299 26.96 7.07 9.74
CA ILE A 299 27.81 6.51 8.66
C ILE A 299 29.27 6.22 9.11
N ASP A 300 29.72 6.77 10.23
CA ASP A 300 31.14 6.71 10.65
C ASP A 300 31.51 5.62 11.67
N SER A 301 30.59 4.74 12.12
CA SER A 301 30.93 3.70 13.12
C SER A 301 30.56 2.26 12.73
N ILE A 302 31.51 1.34 12.94
CA ILE A 302 31.39 -0.09 12.60
C ILE A 302 30.53 -0.86 13.65
N THR A 303 30.21 -0.24 14.78
CA THR A 303 29.51 -0.88 15.92
C THR A 303 28.29 -0.10 16.45
N GLY A 304 27.96 1.09 15.95
CA GLY A 304 27.12 2.08 16.65
C GLY A 304 25.77 2.42 16.01
N ASP A 305 24.99 1.42 15.58
CA ASP A 305 23.60 1.67 15.11
C ASP A 305 22.57 1.78 16.24
N GLU A 306 22.83 1.16 17.40
CA GLU A 306 21.88 0.95 18.50
C GLU A 306 22.09 1.93 19.67
N GLU A 307 23.34 2.13 20.11
CA GLU A 307 23.65 2.89 21.32
C GLU A 307 23.14 4.34 21.26
N GLU A 308 23.16 4.98 20.08
CA GLU A 308 22.72 6.37 19.94
C GLU A 308 21.20 6.55 20.01
N ILE A 309 20.41 5.69 19.34
CA ILE A 309 18.96 5.83 19.44
C ILE A 309 18.47 5.42 20.82
N LEU A 310 19.05 4.39 21.43
CA LEU A 310 18.72 4.01 22.80
C LEU A 310 19.15 5.09 23.80
N ALA A 311 20.27 5.79 23.57
CA ALA A 311 20.68 6.92 24.41
C ALA A 311 19.73 8.12 24.30
N GLU A 312 19.23 8.45 23.11
CA GLU A 312 18.21 9.50 22.95
C GLU A 312 16.88 9.07 23.59
N LEU A 313 16.49 7.80 23.41
CA LEU A 313 15.27 7.27 24.00
C LEU A 313 15.36 7.10 25.52
N ALA A 314 16.56 6.90 26.08
CA ALA A 314 16.79 6.83 27.52
C ALA A 314 16.62 8.18 28.23
N LYS A 315 16.61 9.29 27.48
CA LYS A 315 16.30 10.64 28.02
C LYS A 315 14.81 10.88 28.16
N ILE A 316 13.97 10.04 27.55
CA ILE A 316 12.52 10.13 27.67
C ILE A 316 12.15 9.61 29.07
N ASP A 317 11.21 10.30 29.74
CA ASP A 317 10.64 9.86 31.02
C ASP A 317 10.10 8.41 30.95
N ASP A 318 9.79 7.81 32.12
CA ASP A 318 9.25 6.44 32.28
C ASP A 318 7.82 6.24 31.72
N ILE A 319 7.54 6.79 30.53
CA ILE A 319 6.27 6.74 29.80
C ILE A 319 6.32 5.75 28.62
N LEU A 320 7.48 5.15 28.35
CA LEU A 320 7.76 4.34 27.17
C LEU A 320 8.38 2.98 27.51
N THR A 321 7.89 1.92 26.88
CA THR A 321 8.56 0.62 26.81
C THR A 321 8.97 0.34 25.37
N LEU A 322 10.21 -0.10 25.15
CA LEU A 322 10.72 -0.47 23.83
C LEU A 322 10.69 -1.98 23.66
N ASN A 323 10.02 -2.47 22.61
CA ASN A 323 10.04 -3.88 22.25
C ASN A 323 10.94 -4.09 21.04
N PHE A 324 11.89 -5.02 21.16
CA PHE A 324 12.79 -5.40 20.08
C PHE A 324 12.20 -6.61 19.36
N LEU A 325 11.70 -6.39 18.15
CA LEU A 325 11.17 -7.46 17.30
C LEU A 325 12.23 -7.86 16.28
N PHE A 326 13.00 -8.89 16.59
CA PHE A 326 13.98 -9.47 15.67
C PHE A 326 13.27 -10.09 14.46
N ILE A 327 13.77 -9.78 13.26
CA ILE A 327 13.22 -10.25 11.99
C ILE A 327 14.29 -11.06 11.26
N GLN A 328 13.89 -12.18 10.66
CA GLN A 328 14.74 -13.02 9.80
C GLN A 328 14.35 -12.88 8.34
#